data_AF-H9LDL9-F1
#
_entry.id   AF-H9LDL9-F1
#
_cell.length_a   1.000
_cell.length_b   1.000
_cell.length_c   1.000
_cell.angle_alpha   90.00
_cell.angle_beta   90.00
_cell.angle_gamma   90.00
#
_symmetry.space_group_name_H-M   'P 1'
#
loop_
_entity.id
_entity.type
_entity.pdbx_description
1 polymer ?
#
loop_
_entity_poly.entity_id
_entity_poly.type
_entity_poly.pdbx_seq_one_letter_code
_entity_poly.pdbx_strand_id
1 'polypeptide(L)'
;DTCPNISVSCADILAIAARDSLAKLGGQTYNVALGRSDARTANFSGALTQLPAPFDNLTVQIQKFNDKNFTLREMVALAGAHTVGFARCSTV
;
A
#
# COMPACT_ATOMS: atom_id res chain seq x y z
N ASP A 1 4.05 -17.15 -20.18
CA ASP A 1 4.34 -16.79 -21.59
C ASP A 1 3.26 -15.94 -22.28
N THR A 2 2.53 -15.09 -21.55
CA THR A 2 1.37 -14.33 -22.11
C THR A 2 1.75 -12.98 -22.74
N CYS A 3 2.92 -12.42 -22.42
CA CYS A 3 3.39 -11.12 -22.90
C CYS A 3 4.85 -11.21 -23.40
N PRO A 4 5.14 -11.91 -24.51
CA PRO A 4 6.50 -12.00 -25.03
C PRO A 4 7.03 -10.61 -25.39
N ASN A 5 8.27 -10.32 -24.99
CA ASN A 5 9.01 -9.06 -25.23
C ASN A 5 8.47 -7.80 -24.51
N ILE A 6 7.51 -7.93 -23.59
CA ILE A 6 7.06 -6.84 -22.73
C ILE A 6 7.44 -7.18 -21.29
N SER A 7 8.32 -6.38 -20.70
CA SER A 7 8.62 -6.50 -19.27
C SER A 7 7.48 -5.87 -18.45
N VAL A 8 6.91 -6.65 -17.54
CA VAL A 8 5.95 -6.15 -16.54
C VAL A 8 6.65 -6.20 -15.19
N SER A 9 6.82 -5.05 -14.55
CA SER A 9 7.53 -4.96 -13.27
C SER A 9 6.73 -5.61 -12.14
N CYS A 10 7.44 -6.16 -11.16
CA CYS A 10 6.84 -6.63 -9.92
C CYS A 10 6.08 -5.49 -9.21
N ALA A 11 6.58 -4.26 -9.30
CA ALA A 11 5.93 -3.07 -8.76
C ALA A 11 4.54 -2.80 -9.38
N ASP A 12 4.40 -2.92 -10.71
CA ASP A 12 3.09 -2.75 -11.37
C ASP A 12 2.17 -3.94 -11.14
N ILE A 13 2.70 -5.17 -11.12
CA ILE A 13 1.92 -6.36 -10.77
C ILE A 13 1.29 -6.20 -9.38
N LEU A 14 2.05 -5.73 -8.40
CA LEU A 14 1.54 -5.53 -7.04
C LEU A 14 0.43 -4.47 -6.98
N ALA A 15 0.58 -3.36 -7.72
CA ALA A 15 -0.42 -2.31 -7.79
C ALA A 15 -1.73 -2.79 -8.45
N ILE A 16 -1.63 -3.55 -9.55
CA ILE A 16 -2.79 -4.16 -10.22
C ILE A 16 -3.46 -5.17 -9.30
N ALA A 17 -2.69 -6.04 -8.66
CA ALA A 17 -3.21 -7.07 -7.76
C ALA A 17 -3.97 -6.47 -6.57
N ALA A 18 -3.51 -5.35 -6.01
CA ALA A 18 -4.21 -4.64 -4.94
C ALA A 18 -5.59 -4.13 -5.40
N ARG A 19 -5.65 -3.49 -6.58
CA ARG A 19 -6.91 -3.02 -7.18
C ARG A 19 -7.86 -4.17 -7.49
N ASP A 20 -7.35 -5.25 -8.09
CA ASP A 20 -8.15 -6.43 -8.44
C ASP A 20 -8.67 -7.16 -7.20
N SER A 21 -7.91 -7.18 -6.10
CA SER A 21 -8.35 -7.76 -4.83
C SER A 21 -9.51 -6.97 -4.24
N LEU A 22 -9.46 -5.64 -4.28
CA LEU A 22 -10.57 -4.78 -3.84
C LEU A 22 -11.83 -5.03 -4.69
N ALA A 23 -11.69 -5.12 -6.01
CA ALA A 23 -12.80 -5.40 -6.91
C ALA A 23 -13.44 -6.77 -6.63
N LYS A 24 -12.62 -7.80 -6.36
CA LYS A 24 -13.13 -9.13 -5.98
C LYS A 24 -13.89 -9.15 -4.65
N LEU A 25 -13.58 -8.20 -3.75
CA LEU A 25 -14.27 -8.03 -2.46
C LEU A 25 -15.50 -7.10 -2.57
N GLY A 26 -15.91 -6.72 -3.79
CA GLY A 26 -17.07 -5.86 -4.04
C GLY A 26 -16.81 -4.36 -3.93
N GLY A 27 -15.54 -3.95 -3.81
CA GLY A 27 -15.15 -2.54 -3.84
C GLY A 27 -15.13 -1.95 -5.25
N GLN A 28 -14.99 -0.62 -5.33
CA GLN A 28 -14.91 0.07 -6.62
C GLN A 28 -13.59 -0.21 -7.34
N THR A 29 -13.66 -0.33 -8.67
CA THR A 29 -12.49 -0.42 -9.54
C THR A 29 -12.03 0.96 -9.99
N TYR A 30 -10.75 1.08 -10.32
CA TYR A 30 -10.15 2.28 -10.89
C TYR A 30 -8.98 1.89 -11.81
N ASN A 31 -8.59 2.79 -12.72
CA ASN A 31 -7.43 2.57 -13.57
C ASN A 31 -6.14 2.74 -12.76
N VAL A 32 -5.30 1.71 -12.73
CA VAL A 32 -3.98 1.77 -12.10
C VAL A 32 -3.02 2.43 -13.08
N ALA A 33 -2.39 3.55 -12.69
CA ALA A 33 -1.29 4.12 -13.46
C ALA A 33 -0.11 3.13 -13.49
N LEU A 34 0.42 2.83 -14.67
CA LEU A 34 1.51 1.86 -14.89
C LEU A 34 2.81 2.54 -15.31
N GLY A 35 3.90 1.77 -15.37
CA GLY A 35 5.24 2.24 -15.73
C GLY A 35 6.20 2.28 -14.55
N ARG A 36 5.89 1.62 -13.44
CA ARG A 36 6.85 1.49 -12.32
C ARG A 36 7.98 0.55 -12.72
N SER A 37 9.17 0.81 -12.21
CA SER A 37 10.34 -0.05 -12.36
C SER A 37 10.67 -0.74 -11.04
N ASP A 38 11.26 -1.93 -11.12
CA ASP A 38 11.65 -2.68 -9.93
C ASP A 38 12.92 -2.12 -9.30
N ALA A 39 12.90 -1.96 -7.98
CA ALA A 39 14.06 -1.55 -7.21
C ALA A 39 15.13 -2.66 -7.22
N ARG A 40 16.40 -2.26 -7.21
CA ARG A 40 17.54 -3.20 -7.17
C ARG A 40 17.93 -3.62 -5.75
N THR A 41 17.42 -2.94 -4.74
CA THR A 41 17.72 -3.18 -3.33
C THR A 41 16.49 -2.93 -2.46
N ALA A 42 16.42 -3.60 -1.32
CA ALA A 42 15.42 -3.34 -0.29
C ALA A 42 15.96 -2.33 0.76
N ASN A 43 15.05 -1.64 1.47
CA ASN A 43 15.40 -0.74 2.56
C ASN A 43 14.77 -1.19 3.88
N PHE A 44 15.48 -2.04 4.62
CA PHE A 44 15.01 -2.59 5.89
C PHE A 44 14.82 -1.51 6.98
N SER A 45 15.79 -0.60 7.13
CA SER A 45 15.70 0.49 8.10
C SER A 45 14.51 1.42 7.79
N GLY A 46 14.29 1.71 6.50
CA GLY A 46 13.12 2.47 6.05
C GLY A 46 11.80 1.79 6.40
N ALA A 47 11.70 0.47 6.23
CA ALA A 47 10.50 -0.27 6.62
C ALA A 47 10.21 -0.18 8.13
N LEU A 48 11.24 -0.27 8.98
CA LEU A 48 11.08 -0.16 10.44
C LEU A 48 10.71 1.25 10.92
N THR A 49 11.14 2.29 10.19
CA THR A 49 11.00 3.69 10.64
C THR A 49 9.84 4.43 9.97
N GLN A 50 9.47 4.06 8.74
CA GLN A 50 8.51 4.81 7.93
C GLN A 50 7.12 4.21 7.89
N LEU A 51 6.94 2.94 8.29
CA LEU A 51 5.60 2.34 8.39
C LEU A 51 4.91 2.77 9.70
N PRO A 52 3.62 3.13 9.67
CA PRO A 52 2.82 3.35 10.88
C PRO A 52 2.76 2.08 11.73
N ALA A 53 3.02 2.22 13.03
CA ALA A 53 2.83 1.14 13.99
C ALA A 53 1.39 1.16 14.53
N PRO A 54 0.83 0.01 14.95
CA PRO A 54 -0.54 -0.04 15.50
C PRO A 54 -0.70 0.76 16.80
N PHE A 55 0.40 0.98 17.53
CA PHE A 55 0.45 1.76 18.78
C PHE A 55 0.82 3.24 18.57
N ASP A 56 1.04 3.69 17.34
CA ASP A 56 1.30 5.11 17.06
C ASP A 56 0.05 5.93 17.39
N ASN A 57 0.22 7.02 18.14
CA ASN A 57 -0.87 7.97 18.33
C ASN A 57 -1.22 8.69 17.01
N LEU A 58 -2.38 9.34 16.98
CA LEU A 58 -2.90 9.98 15.77
C LEU A 58 -1.91 11.01 15.17
N THR A 59 -1.22 11.80 15.99
CA THR A 59 -0.25 12.80 15.51
C THR A 59 0.90 12.14 14.76
N VAL A 60 1.42 11.02 15.29
CA VAL A 60 2.51 10.26 14.63
C VAL A 60 2.01 9.63 13.33
N GLN A 61 0.80 9.07 13.32
CA GLN A 61 0.22 8.52 12.10
C GLN A 61 0.05 9.60 11.02
N ILE A 62 -0.50 10.76 11.38
CA ILE A 62 -0.65 11.90 10.45
C ILE A 62 0.71 12.31 9.88
N GLN A 63 1.74 12.42 10.72
CA GLN A 63 3.08 12.80 10.27
C GLN A 63 3.65 11.77 9.27
N LYS A 64 3.57 10.48 9.58
CA LYS A 64 4.10 9.42 8.69
C LYS A 64 3.40 9.40 7.32
N PHE A 65 2.10 9.68 7.26
CA PHE A 65 1.38 9.82 6.00
C PHE A 65 1.74 11.11 5.26
N ASN A 66 1.87 12.24 5.98
CA ASN A 66 2.34 13.50 5.40
C ASN A 66 3.75 13.38 4.81
N ASP A 67 4.65 12.60 5.41
CA ASP A 67 6.00 12.32 4.89
C ASP A 67 5.96 11.53 3.55
N LYS A 68 4.79 10.97 3.20
CA LYS A 68 4.50 10.34 1.89
C LYS A 68 3.63 11.21 1.00
N ASN A 69 3.46 12.48 1.35
CA ASN A 69 2.63 13.48 0.68
C ASN A 69 1.13 13.16 0.65
N PHE A 70 0.63 12.39 1.63
CA PHE A 70 -0.81 12.21 1.81
C PHE A 70 -1.37 13.26 2.77
N THR A 71 -2.55 13.76 2.46
CA THR A 71 -3.35 14.59 3.36
C THR A 71 -3.98 13.76 4.48
N LEU A 72 -4.44 14.42 5.55
CA LEU A 72 -5.22 13.77 6.62
C LEU A 72 -6.44 13.03 6.07
N ARG A 73 -7.13 13.61 5.07
CA ARG A 73 -8.31 12.98 4.47
C ARG A 73 -7.95 11.68 3.75
N GLU A 74 -6.84 11.67 3.02
CA GLU A 74 -6.36 10.47 2.33
C GLU A 74 -5.88 9.40 3.32
N MET A 75 -5.22 9.79 4.41
CA MET A 75 -4.89 8.87 5.50
C MET A 75 -6.14 8.16 6.05
N VAL A 76 -7.20 8.92 6.37
CA VAL A 76 -8.46 8.36 6.87
C VAL A 76 -9.11 7.44 5.83
N ALA A 77 -9.10 7.82 4.55
CA ALA A 77 -9.62 6.98 3.48
C ALA A 77 -8.84 5.64 3.36
N LEU A 78 -7.51 5.69 3.45
CA LEU A 78 -6.63 4.51 3.39
C LEU A 78 -6.75 3.62 4.64
N ALA A 79 -6.98 4.20 5.82
CA ALA A 79 -7.27 3.43 7.04
C ALA A 79 -8.54 2.56 6.90
N GLY A 80 -9.45 2.94 6.01
CA GLY A 80 -10.62 2.12 5.64
C GLY A 80 -10.25 0.74 5.07
N ALA A 81 -9.01 0.52 4.61
CA ALA A 81 -8.54 -0.80 4.18
C ALA A 81 -8.62 -1.87 5.29
N HIS A 82 -8.66 -1.47 6.57
CA HIS A 82 -8.91 -2.36 7.71
C HIS A 82 -10.34 -2.93 7.77
N THR A 83 -11.22 -2.58 6.82
CA THR A 83 -12.55 -3.20 6.69
C THR A 83 -12.51 -4.70 6.31
N VAL A 84 -11.36 -5.20 5.86
CA VAL A 84 -11.11 -6.62 5.55
C VAL A 84 -9.76 -7.06 6.11
N GLY A 85 -9.57 -8.37 6.24
CA GLY A 85 -8.33 -8.96 6.74
C GLY A 85 -8.37 -9.28 8.23
N PHE A 86 -7.20 -9.50 8.82
CA PHE A 86 -7.02 -9.96 10.20
C PHE A 86 -5.80 -9.29 10.83
N ALA A 87 -5.79 -9.20 12.16
CA ALA A 87 -4.63 -8.78 12.96
C ALA A 87 -4.19 -9.90 13.91
N ARG A 88 -2.94 -9.88 14.36
CA ARG A 88 -2.44 -10.82 15.39
C ARG A 88 -2.83 -10.29 16.78
N CYS A 89 -2.96 -11.19 17.77
CA CYS A 89 -3.26 -10.78 19.15
C CYS A 89 -2.18 -9.85 19.75
N SER A 90 -0.93 -9.94 19.28
CA SER A 90 0.17 -9.06 19.70
C SER A 90 0.16 -7.69 19.01
N THR A 91 -0.78 -7.44 18.09
CA THR A 91 -0.97 -6.14 17.42
C THR A 91 -1.83 -5.25 18.34
N VAL A 92 -1.26 -4.91 19.49
CA VAL A 92 -1.83 -4.03 20.52
C VAL A 92 -0.85 -2.93 20.88
#